data_AF-A0AAU8K4P1-F1
#
_entry.id   AF-A0AAU8K4P1-F1
#
_cell.length_a   1.000
_cell.length_b   1.000
_cell.length_c   1.000
_cell.angle_alpha   90.00
_cell.angle_beta   90.00
_cell.angle_gamma   90.00
#
_symmetry.space_group_name_H-M   'P 1'
#
loop_
_entity.id
_entity.type
_entity.pdbx_description
1 polymer ?
#
loop_
_entity_poly.entity_id
_entity_poly.type
_entity_poly.pdbx_seq_one_letter_code
_entity_poly.pdbx_strand_id
1 'polypeptide(L)'
;MRTAGGTAAAAAPGSPESPPVDTAIATTSRRPDRDAFHPACAGRGGNAEATEHRPQAPSGPGPGRRPRGKRCHHPATAAAQVQAVLAAHPDLRGVFAGDTITARGINTGLKLAGKQRVVKVVGFDAGPEQVAALGADTLQVLVAQDPAGIGTQAVYQLAAAFEGRPVTKEVTTTMAALTQEDIDNPRLAKYFYRTSC
;
A
#
# COMPACT_ATOMS: atom_id res chain seq x y z
N MET A 1 49.90 6.65 -36.75
CA MET A 1 48.80 5.66 -36.81
C MET A 1 48.23 5.52 -35.40
N ARG A 2 46.97 5.98 -35.22
CA ARG A 2 46.02 5.76 -34.10
C ARG A 2 46.43 6.03 -32.65
N THR A 3 45.77 7.06 -32.11
CA THR A 3 45.49 7.38 -30.71
C THR A 3 44.45 6.42 -30.08
N ALA A 4 44.62 6.09 -28.80
CA ALA A 4 43.55 5.79 -27.82
C ALA A 4 44.20 5.83 -26.42
N GLY A 5 43.82 6.64 -25.44
CA GLY A 5 42.48 7.14 -25.14
C GLY A 5 41.82 6.26 -24.08
N GLY A 6 42.49 6.02 -22.95
CA GLY A 6 41.89 5.31 -21.81
C GLY A 6 41.03 6.28 -21.00
N THR A 7 39.72 6.29 -21.27
CA THR A 7 38.75 6.98 -20.43
C THR A 7 38.47 6.14 -19.19
N ALA A 8 38.79 6.70 -18.02
CA ALA A 8 38.31 6.23 -16.74
C ALA A 8 36.77 6.23 -16.72
N ALA A 9 36.17 5.13 -16.30
CA ALA A 9 34.74 5.06 -16.02
C ALA A 9 34.44 5.99 -14.83
N ALA A 10 33.68 7.05 -15.08
CA ALA A 10 33.14 7.88 -14.03
C ALA A 10 32.16 7.06 -13.17
N ALA A 11 32.47 6.94 -11.88
CA ALA A 11 31.53 6.46 -10.88
C ALA A 11 30.32 7.42 -10.84
N ALA A 12 29.11 6.86 -10.96
CA ALA A 12 27.89 7.62 -10.76
C ALA A 12 27.84 8.17 -9.32
N PRO A 13 27.50 9.45 -9.11
CA PRO A 13 27.40 10.01 -7.76
C PRO A 13 26.27 9.32 -6.98
N GLY A 14 26.59 8.93 -5.75
CA GLY A 14 25.66 8.30 -4.82
C GLY A 14 24.41 9.16 -4.60
N SER A 15 23.26 8.49 -4.58
CA SER A 15 21.99 9.08 -4.16
C SER A 15 22.15 9.66 -2.75
N PRO A 16 21.63 10.88 -2.48
CA PRO A 16 21.70 11.46 -1.14
C PRO A 16 20.91 10.60 -0.15
N GLU A 17 21.56 10.22 0.95
CA GLU A 17 20.88 9.66 2.13
C GLU A 17 19.79 10.64 2.60
N SER A 18 18.55 10.16 2.66
CA SER A 18 17.46 10.86 3.31
C SER A 18 17.74 10.99 4.81
N PRO A 19 17.53 12.16 5.44
CA PRO A 19 17.80 12.34 6.86
C PRO A 19 16.89 11.46 7.73
N PRO A 20 17.35 11.06 8.93
CA PRO A 20 16.58 10.20 9.83
C PRO A 20 15.35 10.97 10.33
N VAL A 21 14.17 10.52 9.93
CA VAL A 21 12.90 10.99 10.50
C VAL A 21 12.64 10.18 11.77
N ASP A 22 12.99 10.78 12.91
CA ASP A 22 12.61 10.31 14.24
C ASP A 22 11.07 10.34 14.36
N THR A 23 10.42 9.26 13.93
CA THR A 23 8.97 9.08 14.08
C THR A 23 8.73 8.13 15.24
N ALA A 24 8.38 8.69 16.39
CA ALA A 24 7.96 7.92 17.56
C ALA A 24 6.71 7.09 17.23
N ILE A 25 6.89 5.78 17.09
CA ILE A 25 5.81 4.79 16.97
C ILE A 25 5.33 4.48 18.39
N ALA A 26 4.18 5.03 18.78
CA ALA A 26 3.54 4.66 20.05
C ALA A 26 3.04 3.22 19.95
N THR A 27 3.80 2.30 20.54
CA THR A 27 3.41 0.90 20.74
C THR A 27 2.55 0.82 21.99
N THR A 28 1.25 0.59 21.87
CA THR A 28 0.40 0.27 23.03
C THR A 28 0.07 -1.21 23.03
N SER A 29 0.66 -1.94 23.97
CA SER A 29 0.68 -3.40 24.11
C SER A 29 -0.62 -4.01 24.65
N ARG A 30 -1.79 -3.65 24.13
CA ARG A 30 -3.04 -4.35 24.51
C ARG A 30 -3.85 -4.72 23.28
N ARG A 31 -4.00 -6.04 23.10
CA ARG A 31 -4.84 -6.69 22.09
C ARG A 31 -6.21 -6.02 22.04
N PRO A 32 -6.68 -5.51 20.89
CA PRO A 32 -8.08 -5.14 20.75
C PRO A 32 -8.97 -6.39 20.83
N ASP A 33 -10.14 -6.21 21.41
CA ASP A 33 -11.10 -7.27 21.72
C ASP A 33 -11.57 -7.99 20.43
N ARG A 34 -11.62 -9.33 20.47
CA ARG A 34 -11.95 -10.18 19.30
C ARG A 34 -13.38 -9.96 18.81
N ASP A 35 -14.21 -9.30 19.60
CA ASP A 35 -15.64 -9.15 19.39
C ASP A 35 -16.04 -7.88 18.63
N ALA A 36 -15.09 -6.99 18.28
CA ALA A 36 -15.35 -5.84 17.42
C ALA A 36 -15.57 -6.20 15.93
N PHE A 37 -15.49 -7.49 15.57
CA PHE A 37 -15.56 -7.96 14.19
C PHE A 37 -16.88 -8.65 13.87
N HIS A 38 -17.47 -8.32 12.72
CA HIS A 38 -18.58 -9.11 12.17
C HIS A 38 -18.12 -10.59 12.03
N PRO A 39 -18.88 -11.59 12.51
CA PRO A 39 -18.40 -12.98 12.66
C PRO A 39 -18.02 -13.64 11.32
N ALA A 40 -18.59 -13.16 10.21
CA ALA A 40 -18.20 -13.60 8.86
C ALA A 40 -16.87 -13.02 8.33
N CYS A 41 -16.27 -12.04 9.02
CA CYS A 41 -15.05 -11.32 8.61
C CYS A 41 -13.94 -11.36 9.67
N ALA A 42 -14.19 -11.92 10.85
CA ALA A 42 -13.18 -12.14 11.88
C ALA A 42 -12.00 -12.96 11.31
N GLY A 43 -10.79 -12.40 11.35
CA GLY A 43 -9.58 -13.00 10.78
C GLY A 43 -9.39 -12.85 9.26
N ARG A 44 -10.26 -12.10 8.58
CA ARG A 44 -10.18 -11.78 7.13
C ARG A 44 -10.30 -10.27 6.84
N GLY A 45 -9.99 -9.43 7.83
CA GLY A 45 -9.98 -7.97 7.68
C GLY A 45 -8.91 -7.53 6.68
N GLY A 46 -9.15 -6.41 5.98
CA GLY A 46 -8.22 -5.83 5.02
C GLY A 46 -6.85 -5.51 5.64
N ASN A 47 -5.87 -5.19 4.79
CA ASN A 47 -4.47 -4.99 5.16
C ASN A 47 -4.23 -3.66 5.91
N ALA A 48 -5.19 -3.22 6.73
CA ALA A 48 -5.01 -2.10 7.65
C ALA A 48 -4.24 -2.62 8.86
N GLU A 49 -2.94 -2.31 8.93
CA GLU A 49 -2.17 -2.47 10.16
C GLU A 49 -2.14 -1.13 10.91
N ALA A 50 -2.80 -1.09 12.07
CA ALA A 50 -2.20 -0.40 13.21
C ALA A 50 -1.26 -1.44 13.84
N THR A 51 0.02 -1.13 13.90
CA THR A 51 1.14 -2.09 14.05
C THR A 51 0.91 -3.18 15.11
N GLU A 52 0.82 -4.46 14.68
CA GLU A 52 1.00 -5.66 15.54
C GLU A 52 1.61 -6.83 14.73
N HIS A 53 2.69 -7.41 15.25
CA HIS A 53 3.48 -8.48 14.64
C HIS A 53 2.71 -9.82 14.58
N ARG A 54 2.58 -10.44 13.40
CA ARG A 54 1.77 -11.65 13.18
C ARG A 54 2.53 -12.96 13.49
N PRO A 55 2.07 -13.85 14.37
CA PRO A 55 2.54 -15.24 14.38
C PRO A 55 1.81 -16.08 13.32
N GLN A 56 2.53 -17.02 12.69
CA GLN A 56 2.01 -17.94 11.67
C GLN A 56 0.90 -18.85 12.23
N ALA A 57 -0.16 -19.08 11.44
CA ALA A 57 -1.28 -19.93 11.80
C ALA A 57 -1.00 -21.42 11.51
N PRO A 58 -1.38 -22.36 12.38
CA PRO A 58 -1.23 -23.80 12.11
C PRO A 58 -2.30 -24.32 11.13
N SER A 59 -1.87 -25.25 10.27
CA SER A 59 -2.66 -25.96 9.27
C SER A 59 -3.55 -27.05 9.88
N GLY A 60 -4.87 -26.95 9.68
CA GLY A 60 -5.87 -27.97 10.04
C GLY A 60 -6.97 -28.12 8.98
N PRO A 61 -7.66 -29.28 8.89
CA PRO A 61 -8.42 -29.69 7.72
C PRO A 61 -9.77 -28.99 7.60
N GLY A 62 -10.18 -28.70 6.36
CA GLY A 62 -11.37 -27.91 6.04
C GLY A 62 -12.70 -28.64 6.19
N PRO A 63 -13.81 -27.88 6.25
CA PRO A 63 -15.08 -28.40 5.73
C PRO A 63 -15.92 -27.38 4.95
N GLY A 64 -16.65 -27.91 3.96
CA GLY A 64 -17.94 -27.40 3.48
C GLY A 64 -17.92 -26.16 2.58
N ARG A 65 -18.69 -26.19 1.48
CA ARG A 65 -19.01 -24.98 0.70
C ARG A 65 -19.72 -23.97 1.61
N ARG A 66 -18.96 -23.01 2.12
CA ARG A 66 -19.51 -21.84 2.82
C ARG A 66 -20.47 -21.11 1.85
N PRO A 67 -21.61 -20.59 2.33
CA PRO A 67 -22.45 -19.70 1.53
C PRO A 67 -21.56 -18.58 0.98
N ARG A 68 -21.81 -18.09 -0.25
CA ARG A 68 -21.01 -17.02 -0.89
C ARG A 68 -21.04 -15.78 -0.01
N GLY A 69 -20.12 -15.73 0.95
CA GLY A 69 -20.05 -14.74 2.01
C GLY A 69 -19.70 -13.39 1.40
N LYS A 70 -20.21 -12.33 2.02
CA LYS A 70 -19.83 -10.95 1.71
C LYS A 70 -18.30 -10.89 1.56
N ARG A 71 -17.79 -10.31 0.47
CA ARG A 71 -16.35 -10.14 0.25
C ARG A 71 -15.78 -9.41 1.48
N CYS A 72 -14.88 -10.06 2.21
CA CYS A 72 -14.26 -9.50 3.42
C CYS A 72 -13.35 -8.30 3.09
N HIS A 73 -12.93 -8.21 1.84
CA HIS A 73 -12.16 -7.10 1.29
C HIS A 73 -13.13 -6.07 0.66
N HIS A 74 -13.73 -5.24 1.50
CA HIS A 74 -14.72 -4.24 1.12
C HIS A 74 -14.47 -2.92 1.87
N PRO A 75 -14.61 -1.74 1.23
CA PRO A 75 -14.28 -0.46 1.88
C PRO A 75 -15.13 -0.19 3.14
N ALA A 76 -16.40 -0.62 3.15
CA ALA A 76 -17.25 -0.49 4.33
C ALA A 76 -16.70 -1.23 5.57
N THR A 77 -15.98 -2.33 5.38
CA THR A 77 -15.34 -3.06 6.48
C THR A 77 -14.21 -2.24 7.09
N ALA A 78 -13.33 -1.67 6.27
CA ALA A 78 -12.25 -0.81 6.74
C ALA A 78 -12.76 0.50 7.36
N ALA A 79 -13.86 1.06 6.84
CA ALA A 79 -14.51 2.23 7.43
C ALA A 79 -15.02 1.95 8.85
N ALA A 80 -15.71 0.82 9.06
CA ALA A 80 -16.17 0.42 10.37
C ALA A 80 -15.01 0.15 11.35
N GLN A 81 -13.92 -0.46 10.85
CA GLN A 81 -12.72 -0.74 11.66
C GLN A 81 -12.05 0.54 12.15
N VAL A 82 -11.80 1.52 11.28
CA VAL A 82 -11.14 2.77 11.71
C VAL A 82 -12.03 3.57 12.69
N GLN A 83 -13.35 3.50 12.54
CA GLN A 83 -14.29 4.12 13.48
C GLN A 83 -14.25 3.44 14.85
N ALA A 84 -14.19 2.11 14.90
CA ALA A 84 -14.04 1.36 16.14
C ALA A 84 -12.71 1.70 16.84
N VAL A 85 -11.61 1.77 16.09
CA VAL A 85 -10.30 2.19 16.63
C VAL A 85 -10.34 3.62 17.14
N LEU A 86 -10.96 4.55 16.40
CA LEU A 86 -11.14 5.95 16.84
C LEU A 86 -11.98 6.08 18.12
N ALA A 87 -13.02 5.25 18.27
CA ALA A 87 -13.85 5.24 19.47
C ALA A 87 -13.06 4.73 20.69
N ALA A 88 -12.20 3.73 20.49
CA ALA A 88 -11.32 3.20 21.54
C ALA A 88 -10.12 4.10 21.84
N HIS A 89 -9.63 4.84 20.84
CA HIS A 89 -8.44 5.69 20.89
C HIS A 89 -8.73 7.07 20.28
N PRO A 90 -9.40 7.98 21.03
CA PRO A 90 -9.79 9.29 20.51
C PRO A 90 -8.61 10.20 20.12
N ASP A 91 -7.41 9.87 20.59
CA ASP A 91 -6.14 10.56 20.37
C ASP A 91 -5.31 9.99 19.20
N LEU A 92 -5.84 8.99 18.48
CA LEU A 92 -5.22 8.39 17.30
C LEU A 92 -4.72 9.48 16.33
N ARG A 93 -3.44 9.37 15.92
CA ARG A 93 -2.78 10.37 15.05
C ARG A 93 -2.46 9.88 13.65
N GLY A 94 -2.40 8.57 13.45
CA GLY A 94 -1.96 8.00 12.18
C GLY A 94 -2.56 6.62 11.91
N VAL A 95 -2.75 6.30 10.63
CA VAL A 95 -3.15 4.96 10.16
C VAL A 95 -2.43 4.62 8.86
N PHE A 96 -2.04 3.35 8.71
CA PHE A 96 -1.51 2.80 7.47
C PHE A 96 -2.55 1.92 6.78
N ALA A 97 -2.73 2.13 5.48
CA ALA A 97 -3.67 1.39 4.66
C ALA A 97 -2.92 0.58 3.59
N GLY A 98 -2.80 -0.72 3.76
CA GLY A 98 -1.94 -1.58 2.95
C GLY A 98 -2.42 -1.89 1.52
N ASP A 99 -3.54 -1.31 1.07
CA ASP A 99 -4.04 -1.47 -0.31
C ASP A 99 -5.08 -0.39 -0.66
N THR A 100 -5.41 -0.31 -1.96
CA THR A 100 -6.39 0.63 -2.53
C THR A 100 -7.77 0.61 -1.85
N ILE A 101 -8.31 -0.58 -1.54
CA ILE A 101 -9.69 -0.74 -1.01
C ILE A 101 -9.74 -0.34 0.47
N THR A 102 -8.71 -0.73 1.21
CA THR A 102 -8.52 -0.38 2.61
C THR A 102 -8.34 1.13 2.77
N ALA A 103 -7.50 1.76 1.93
CA ALA A 103 -7.28 3.22 1.96
C ALA A 103 -8.59 4.00 1.74
N ARG A 104 -9.39 3.58 0.76
CA ARG A 104 -10.72 4.14 0.49
C ARG A 104 -11.65 4.03 1.69
N GLY A 105 -11.70 2.86 2.30
CA GLY A 105 -12.54 2.59 3.47
C GLY A 105 -12.12 3.43 4.67
N ILE A 106 -10.82 3.48 4.98
CA ILE A 106 -10.27 4.32 6.05
C ILE A 106 -10.62 5.79 5.83
N ASN A 107 -10.37 6.33 4.64
CA ASN A 107 -10.67 7.74 4.36
C ASN A 107 -12.17 8.04 4.52
N THR A 108 -13.05 7.11 4.12
CA THR A 108 -14.50 7.20 4.34
C THR A 108 -14.86 7.19 5.83
N GLY A 109 -14.29 6.27 6.61
CA GLY A 109 -14.54 6.17 8.04
C GLY A 109 -14.10 7.43 8.81
N LEU A 110 -12.91 7.95 8.48
CA LEU A 110 -12.41 9.21 9.03
C LEU A 110 -13.29 10.41 8.64
N LYS A 111 -13.81 10.44 7.41
CA LYS A 111 -14.74 11.48 6.96
C LYS A 111 -16.02 11.49 7.80
N LEU A 112 -16.63 10.33 7.97
CA LEU A 112 -17.85 10.16 8.76
C LEU A 112 -17.65 10.51 10.24
N ALA A 113 -16.45 10.30 10.77
CA ALA A 113 -16.08 10.66 12.14
C ALA A 113 -15.68 12.14 12.29
N GLY A 114 -15.61 12.92 11.21
CA GLY A 114 -15.09 14.30 11.25
C GLY A 114 -13.60 14.38 11.64
N LYS A 115 -12.83 13.33 11.36
CA LYS A 115 -11.41 13.18 11.73
C LYS A 115 -10.44 13.22 10.55
N GLN A 116 -10.93 13.53 9.35
CA GLN A 116 -10.05 13.84 8.21
C GLN A 116 -9.10 14.99 8.57
N ARG A 117 -7.86 14.94 8.07
CA ARG A 117 -6.75 15.88 8.35
C ARG A 117 -6.22 15.89 9.79
N VAL A 118 -6.99 15.39 10.76
CA VAL A 118 -6.57 15.19 12.15
C VAL A 118 -5.78 13.89 12.29
N VAL A 119 -6.32 12.79 11.77
CA VAL A 119 -5.61 11.51 11.65
C VAL A 119 -4.89 11.49 10.31
N LYS A 120 -3.57 11.33 10.35
CA LYS A 120 -2.76 11.21 9.14
C LYS A 120 -2.90 9.82 8.53
N VAL A 121 -2.94 9.74 7.20
CA VAL A 121 -3.09 8.47 6.49
C VAL A 121 -1.92 8.27 5.54
N VAL A 122 -1.27 7.13 5.65
CA VAL A 122 -0.36 6.60 4.63
C VAL A 122 -1.08 5.46 3.92
N GLY A 123 -1.23 5.55 2.61
CA GLY A 123 -1.87 4.53 1.79
C GLY A 123 -0.88 3.81 0.90
N PHE A 124 -1.18 2.57 0.55
CA PHE A 124 -0.53 1.84 -0.54
C PHE A 124 -1.34 2.00 -1.82
N ASP A 125 -0.69 1.94 -2.98
CA ASP A 125 -1.27 2.18 -4.32
C ASP A 125 -1.64 3.65 -4.61
N ALA A 126 -1.90 3.96 -5.88
CA ALA A 126 -2.23 5.30 -6.35
C ALA A 126 -3.39 5.30 -7.37
N GLY A 127 -4.52 4.69 -6.98
CA GLY A 127 -5.78 4.78 -7.72
C GLY A 127 -6.39 6.20 -7.69
N PRO A 128 -7.28 6.56 -8.63
CA PRO A 128 -7.81 7.92 -8.74
C PRO A 128 -8.45 8.47 -7.46
N GLU A 129 -9.17 7.64 -6.71
CA GLU A 129 -9.77 8.06 -5.43
C GLU A 129 -8.71 8.37 -4.36
N GLN A 130 -7.58 7.66 -4.37
CA GLN A 130 -6.47 7.87 -3.45
C GLN A 130 -5.69 9.13 -3.84
N VAL A 131 -5.46 9.34 -5.13
CA VAL A 131 -4.81 10.56 -5.66
C VAL A 131 -5.67 11.79 -5.36
N ALA A 132 -6.99 11.69 -5.50
CA ALA A 132 -7.91 12.75 -5.09
C ALA A 132 -7.84 13.00 -3.56
N ALA A 133 -7.73 11.94 -2.75
CA ALA A 133 -7.56 12.07 -1.30
C ALA A 133 -6.23 12.72 -0.90
N LEU A 134 -5.16 12.43 -1.65
CA LEU A 134 -3.83 13.05 -1.53
C LEU A 134 -3.90 14.53 -1.88
N GLY A 135 -4.53 14.88 -3.01
CA GLY A 135 -4.74 16.27 -3.43
C GLY A 135 -5.61 17.09 -2.46
N ALA A 136 -6.54 16.44 -1.76
CA ALA A 136 -7.39 17.08 -0.74
C ALA A 136 -6.75 17.14 0.66
N ASP A 137 -5.51 16.65 0.84
CA ASP A 137 -4.81 16.47 2.12
C ASP A 137 -5.59 15.62 3.15
N THR A 138 -6.49 14.76 2.68
CA THR A 138 -7.17 13.78 3.55
C THR A 138 -6.39 12.47 3.70
N LEU A 139 -5.33 12.33 2.90
CA LEU A 139 -4.31 11.29 2.93
C LEU A 139 -2.98 11.97 2.60
N GLN A 140 -1.90 11.62 3.31
CA GLN A 140 -0.64 12.38 3.26
C GLN A 140 0.42 11.76 2.34
N VAL A 141 0.49 10.43 2.28
CA VAL A 141 1.51 9.73 1.49
C VAL A 141 0.87 8.52 0.83
N LEU A 142 1.16 8.33 -0.47
CA LEU A 142 0.87 7.09 -1.18
C LEU A 142 2.17 6.35 -1.51
N VAL A 143 2.27 5.10 -1.12
CA VAL A 143 3.34 4.19 -1.56
C VAL A 143 2.86 3.48 -2.82
N ALA A 144 3.20 4.03 -3.98
CA ALA A 144 2.71 3.61 -5.28
C ALA A 144 3.63 2.55 -5.92
N GLN A 145 3.02 1.53 -6.53
CA GLN A 145 3.71 0.52 -7.34
C GLN A 145 3.73 0.92 -8.82
N ASP A 146 4.46 0.17 -9.64
CA ASP A 146 4.43 0.28 -11.10
C ASP A 146 3.67 -0.91 -11.73
N PRO A 147 2.32 -0.96 -11.64
CA PRO A 147 1.54 -2.10 -12.14
C PRO A 147 1.68 -2.30 -13.65
N ALA A 148 1.90 -1.22 -14.41
CA ALA A 148 2.14 -1.31 -15.85
C ALA A 148 3.48 -2.01 -16.12
N GLY A 149 4.56 -1.57 -15.47
CA GLY A 149 5.87 -2.22 -15.57
C GLY A 149 5.84 -3.68 -15.13
N ILE A 150 5.12 -4.00 -14.05
CA ILE A 150 4.92 -5.38 -13.59
C ILE A 150 4.24 -6.23 -14.68
N GLY A 151 3.13 -5.75 -15.24
CA GLY A 151 2.41 -6.45 -16.29
C GLY A 151 3.26 -6.66 -17.55
N THR A 152 3.99 -5.63 -17.97
CA THR A 152 4.91 -5.71 -19.11
C THR A 152 6.01 -6.75 -18.89
N GLN A 153 6.66 -6.74 -17.72
CA GLN A 153 7.68 -7.74 -17.39
C GLN A 153 7.11 -9.15 -17.36
N ALA A 154 5.91 -9.33 -16.77
CA ALA A 154 5.26 -10.64 -16.73
C ALA A 154 5.02 -11.21 -18.15
N VAL A 155 4.54 -10.39 -19.08
CA VAL A 155 4.32 -10.81 -20.48
C VAL A 155 5.64 -11.15 -21.17
N TYR A 156 6.70 -10.35 -20.96
CA TYR A 156 8.01 -10.64 -21.54
C TYR A 156 8.63 -11.95 -21.02
N GLN A 157 8.55 -12.19 -19.71
CA GLN A 157 9.06 -13.44 -19.11
C GLN A 157 8.26 -14.65 -19.62
N LEU A 158 6.94 -14.50 -19.80
CA LEU A 158 6.09 -15.55 -20.36
C LEU A 158 6.45 -15.86 -21.83
N ALA A 159 6.64 -14.84 -22.66
CA ALA A 159 7.05 -15.02 -24.05
C ALA A 159 8.44 -15.70 -24.17
N ALA A 160 9.40 -15.27 -23.34
CA ALA A 160 10.72 -15.90 -23.29
C ALA A 160 10.62 -17.39 -22.92
N ALA A 161 9.78 -17.75 -21.94
CA ALA A 161 9.55 -19.15 -21.57
C ALA A 161 8.99 -19.98 -22.73
N PHE A 162 8.01 -19.45 -23.49
CA PHE A 162 7.44 -20.15 -24.66
C PHE A 162 8.43 -20.37 -25.79
N GLU A 163 9.41 -19.49 -25.94
CA GLU A 163 10.46 -19.59 -26.94
C GLU A 163 11.68 -20.40 -26.46
N GLY A 164 11.63 -20.98 -25.25
CA GLY A 164 12.76 -21.70 -24.67
C GLY A 164 13.96 -20.81 -24.31
N ARG A 165 13.75 -19.50 -24.20
CA ARG A 165 14.77 -18.53 -23.76
C ARG A 165 14.85 -18.50 -22.23
N PRO A 166 16.02 -18.12 -21.65
CA PRO A 166 16.15 -17.96 -20.21
C PRO A 166 15.15 -16.95 -19.63
N VAL A 167 14.66 -17.23 -18.43
CA VAL A 167 13.76 -16.35 -17.66
C VAL A 167 14.39 -15.95 -16.33
N THR A 168 14.00 -14.78 -15.83
CA THR A 168 14.41 -14.32 -14.50
C THR A 168 13.39 -14.77 -13.47
N LYS A 169 13.83 -15.57 -12.48
CA LYS A 169 12.95 -16.10 -11.43
C LYS A 169 12.34 -15.01 -10.54
N GLU A 170 13.11 -13.98 -10.23
CA GLU A 170 12.72 -12.86 -9.37
C GLU A 170 12.99 -11.54 -10.08
N VAL A 171 11.94 -10.77 -10.33
CA VAL A 171 12.03 -9.45 -10.98
C VAL A 171 11.69 -8.40 -9.94
N THR A 172 12.67 -7.59 -9.54
CA THR A 172 12.47 -6.48 -8.60
C THR A 172 11.62 -5.40 -9.25
N THR A 173 10.62 -4.93 -8.51
CA THR A 173 9.73 -3.85 -8.95
C THR A 173 10.13 -2.55 -8.27
N THR A 174 9.93 -1.43 -8.97
CA THR A 174 10.16 -0.11 -8.38
C THR A 174 8.89 0.42 -7.74
N MET A 175 9.04 1.20 -6.68
CA MET A 175 7.96 1.89 -5.99
C MET A 175 8.34 3.36 -5.78
N ALA A 176 7.33 4.21 -5.58
CA ALA A 176 7.53 5.62 -5.25
C ALA A 176 6.67 6.01 -4.04
N ALA A 177 7.24 6.80 -3.13
CA ALA A 177 6.46 7.52 -2.14
C ALA A 177 6.00 8.83 -2.79
N LEU A 178 4.68 9.03 -2.88
CA LEU A 178 4.04 10.17 -3.49
C LEU A 178 3.41 11.03 -2.41
N THR A 179 3.68 12.33 -2.48
CA THR A 179 3.10 13.38 -1.64
C THR A 179 2.22 14.30 -2.49
N GLN A 180 1.54 15.26 -1.86
CA GLN A 180 0.72 16.24 -2.58
C GLN A 180 1.53 17.03 -3.63
N GLU A 181 2.81 17.28 -3.37
CA GLU A 181 3.73 18.01 -4.26
C GLU A 181 4.05 17.22 -5.55
N ASP A 182 3.84 15.90 -5.53
CA ASP A 182 4.19 15.00 -6.62
C ASP A 182 3.08 14.82 -7.66
N ILE A 183 1.86 15.31 -7.38
CA ILE A 183 0.67 15.06 -8.23
C ILE A 183 0.88 15.55 -9.66
N ASP A 184 1.50 16.71 -9.83
CA ASP A 184 1.75 17.32 -11.14
C ASP A 184 3.16 17.03 -11.68
N ASN A 185 3.93 16.16 -11.01
CA ASN A 185 5.29 15.85 -11.41
C ASN A 185 5.30 14.86 -12.61
N PRO A 186 5.73 15.29 -13.81
CA PRO A 186 5.68 14.45 -15.00
C PRO A 186 6.58 13.21 -14.90
N ARG A 187 7.61 13.23 -14.05
CA ARG A 187 8.50 12.07 -13.83
C ARG A 187 7.84 10.96 -13.01
N LEU A 188 6.82 11.30 -12.22
CA LEU A 188 6.10 10.37 -11.37
C LEU A 188 4.76 9.96 -11.98
N ALA A 189 4.38 10.54 -13.12
CA ALA A 189 3.12 10.27 -13.83
C ALA A 189 2.83 8.77 -14.06
N LYS A 190 3.87 7.94 -14.23
CA LYS A 190 3.73 6.49 -14.43
C LYS A 190 3.20 5.74 -13.20
N TYR A 191 3.34 6.30 -12.00
CA TYR A 191 2.91 5.67 -10.76
C TYR A 191 1.42 5.92 -10.45
N PHE A 192 0.77 6.88 -11.12
CA PHE A 192 -0.67 7.12 -10.96
C PHE A 192 -1.49 6.17 -11.84
N TYR A 193 -2.39 5.40 -11.21
CA TYR A 193 -3.11 4.34 -11.91
C TYR A 193 -4.21 4.91 -12.79
N ARG A 194 -4.38 4.32 -13.97
CA ARG A 194 -5.40 4.70 -14.95
C ARG A 194 -6.61 3.77 -14.87
N THR A 195 -7.80 4.32 -15.11
CA THR A 195 -9.06 3.57 -15.20
C THR A 195 -9.49 3.28 -16.63
N SER A 196 -8.77 3.82 -17.61
CA SER A 196 -8.97 3.58 -19.05
C SER A 196 -7.61 3.33 -19.72
N CYS A 197 -7.62 2.47 -20.73
CA CYS A 197 -6.45 2.18 -21.57
C CYS A 197 -6.27 3.24 -22.66
#